data_AF-A0A661YXK8-F1
#
_entry.id   AF-A0A661YXK8-F1
#
_cell.length_a   1.000
_cell.length_b   1.000
_cell.length_c   1.000
_cell.angle_alpha   90.00
_cell.angle_beta   90.00
_cell.angle_gamma   90.00
#
_symmetry.space_group_name_H-M   'P 1'
#
loop_
_entity.id
_entity.type
_entity.pdbx_description
1 polymer ?
#
loop_
_entity_poly.entity_id
_entity_poly.type
_entity_poly.pdbx_seq_one_letter_code
_entity_poly.pdbx_strand_id
1 'polypeptide(L)' 'MNCGGCETTIAGALNEIDGVLEAKASFTEQQAKVKFDSSKADIEEFKAAIEGKGYTVEGIEVVEYTDPSAEPTE' A
#
# COMPACT_ATOMS: atom_id res chain seq x y z
N MET A 1 19.57 -1.46 17.27
CA MET A 1 18.50 -2.39 17.67
C MET A 1 17.34 -2.25 16.71
N ASN A 2 16.97 -3.37 16.10
CA ASN A 2 15.63 -3.76 15.63
C ASN A 2 14.79 -2.71 14.88
N CYS A 3 14.85 -2.75 13.55
CA CYS A 3 13.58 -2.74 12.83
C CYS A 3 13.52 -3.73 11.68
N GLY A 4 13.99 -4.97 11.92
CA GLY A 4 13.74 -6.09 11.01
C GLY A 4 12.25 -6.48 10.90
N GLY A 5 11.35 -5.76 11.57
CA GLY A 5 9.90 -5.97 11.51
C GLY A 5 9.09 -4.73 11.13
N CYS A 6 9.73 -3.59 10.82
CA CYS A 6 9.03 -2.38 10.35
C CYS A 6 8.25 -2.70 9.06
N GLU A 7 8.95 -3.29 8.09
CA GLU A 7 8.37 -3.69 6.80
C GLU A 7 7.19 -4.65 6.95
N THR A 8 7.31 -5.66 7.83
CA THR A 8 6.25 -6.63 8.08
C THR A 8 5.05 -6.00 8.77
N THR A 9 5.29 -5.06 9.68
CA THR A 9 4.21 -4.34 10.38
C THR A 9 3.43 -3.45 9.41
N ILE A 10 4.15 -2.70 8.56
CA ILE A 10 3.57 -1.84 7.53
C ILE A 10 2.80 -2.69 6.51
N ALA A 11 3.44 -3.72 5.94
CA ALA A 11 2.80 -4.61 4.97
C ALA A 11 1.60 -5.37 5.56
N GLY A 12 1.67 -5.74 6.84
CA GLY A 12 0.57 -6.35 7.58
C GLY A 12 -0.62 -5.40 7.70
N ALA A 13 -0.38 -4.17 8.16
CA ALA A 13 -1.44 -3.15 8.31
C ALA A 13 -2.14 -2.84 6.98
N LEU A 14 -1.39 -2.80 5.89
CA LEU A 14 -1.93 -2.59 4.55
C LEU A 14 -2.77 -3.78 4.07
N ASN A 15 -2.34 -5.02 4.34
CA ASN A 15 -3.14 -6.21 4.04
C ASN A 15 -4.47 -6.29 4.83
N GLU A 16 -4.62 -5.54 5.92
CA GLU A 16 -5.88 -5.49 6.68
C GLU A 16 -6.96 -4.66 5.95
N ILE A 17 -6.60 -3.89 4.91
CA ILE A 17 -7.53 -3.01 4.20
C ILE A 17 -8.27 -3.79 3.11
N ASP A 18 -9.60 -3.63 3.08
CA ASP A 18 -10.46 -4.28 2.09
C ASP A 18 -10.19 -3.70 0.70
N GLY A 19 -9.78 -4.56 -0.25
CA GLY A 19 -9.33 -4.12 -1.57
C GLY A 19 -7.82 -4.21 -1.79
N VAL A 20 -7.02 -4.43 -0.74
CA VAL A 20 -5.60 -4.74 -0.89
C VAL A 20 -5.41 -6.21 -1.29
N LEU A 21 -4.73 -6.41 -2.42
CA LEU A 21 -4.40 -7.72 -2.97
C LEU A 21 -3.04 -8.20 -2.47
N GLU A 22 -2.06 -7.30 -2.42
CA GLU A 22 -0.71 -7.59 -1.97
C GLU A 22 -0.04 -6.31 -1.46
N ALA A 23 0.53 -6.32 -0.26
CA ALA A 23 1.34 -5.21 0.24
C ALA A 23 2.76 -5.68 0.61
N LYS A 24 3.75 -4.90 0.19
CA LYS A 24 5.18 -5.09 0.48
C LYS A 24 5.78 -3.75 0.83
N ALA A 25 6.57 -3.69 1.91
CA ALA A 25 7.29 -2.48 2.28
C ALA A 25 8.79 -2.73 2.20
N SER A 26 9.52 -1.79 1.62
CA SER A 26 10.99 -1.79 1.55
C SER A 26 11.51 -0.71 2.49
N PHE A 27 12.07 -1.11 3.63
CA PHE A 27 12.74 -0.15 4.51
C PHE A 27 13.98 0.47 3.83
N THR A 28 14.71 -0.31 3.03
CA THR A 28 15.90 0.12 2.28
C THR A 28 15.62 1.28 1.32
N GLU A 29 14.47 1.24 0.66
CA GLU A 29 14.07 2.25 -0.34
C GLU A 29 13.14 3.31 0.24
N GLN A 30 12.74 3.17 1.51
CA GLN A 30 11.73 4.00 2.18
C GLN A 30 10.39 4.06 1.41
N GLN A 31 10.10 2.99 0.67
CA GLN A 31 8.97 2.88 -0.24
C GLN A 31 8.10 1.67 0.09
N ALA A 32 6.79 1.81 -0.08
CA ALA A 32 5.84 0.72 0.06
C ALA A 32 5.16 0.42 -1.27
N LYS A 33 5.25 -0.83 -1.73
CA LYS A 33 4.53 -1.35 -2.90
C LYS A 33 3.22 -1.97 -2.47
N VAL A 34 2.11 -1.42 -2.95
CA VAL A 34 0.78 -1.94 -2.65
C VAL A 34 0.06 -2.21 -3.95
N LYS A 35 -0.37 -3.46 -4.14
CA LYS A 35 -1.38 -3.85 -5.11
C LYS A 35 -2.72 -3.80 -4.43
N PHE A 36 -3.57 -2.95 -4.94
CA PHE A 36 -4.95 -2.82 -4.51
C PHE A 36 -5.82 -2.52 -5.73
N ASP A 37 -7.12 -2.69 -5.52
CA ASP A 37 -8.14 -2.30 -6.47
C ASP A 37 -8.51 -0.83 -6.22
N SER A 38 -8.22 0.06 -7.17
CA SER A 38 -8.48 1.51 -7.03
C SER A 38 -9.98 1.84 -6.99
N SER A 39 -10.87 0.88 -7.21
CA SER A 39 -12.31 1.05 -6.96
C SER A 39 -12.70 0.74 -5.51
N LYS A 40 -11.82 0.15 -4.70
CA LYS A 40 -12.11 -0.31 -3.33
C LYS A 40 -11.24 0.29 -2.24
N ALA A 41 -9.99 0.62 -2.55
CA ALA A 41 -9.05 1.19 -1.61
C ALA A 41 -8.27 2.34 -2.24
N ASP A 42 -7.70 3.20 -1.41
CA ASP A 42 -7.00 4.41 -1.84
C ASP A 42 -5.66 4.61 -1.12
N ILE A 43 -4.78 5.40 -1.75
CA ILE A 43 -3.47 5.75 -1.19
C ILE A 43 -3.59 6.45 0.17
N GLU A 44 -4.64 7.27 0.34
CA GLU A 44 -4.89 7.97 1.60
C GLU A 44 -5.19 6.99 2.75
N GLU A 45 -5.94 5.91 2.50
CA GLU A 45 -6.19 4.86 3.50
C GLU A 45 -4.91 4.14 3.89
N PHE A 46 -4.03 3.85 2.92
CA PHE A 46 -2.73 3.25 3.21
C PHE A 46 -1.89 4.14 4.11
N LYS A 47 -1.82 5.44 3.79
CA LYS A 47 -1.09 6.40 4.62
C LYS A 47 -1.66 6.45 6.04
N ALA A 48 -2.97 6.56 6.16
CA ALA A 48 -3.64 6.62 7.45
C ALA A 48 -3.42 5.35 8.29
N ALA A 49 -3.48 4.17 7.67
CA ALA A 49 -3.21 2.90 8.34
C ALA A 49 -1.77 2.81 8.85
N ILE A 50 -0.80 3.25 8.03
CA ILE A 50 0.62 3.27 8.39
C ILE A 50 0.89 4.29 9.53
N GLU A 51 0.34 5.50 9.42
CA GLU A 51 0.45 6.55 10.44
C GLU A 51 -0.22 6.13 11.75
N GLY A 52 -1.35 5.41 11.70
CA GLY A 52 -2.01 4.84 12.86
C GLY A 52 -1.17 3.81 13.62
N LYS A 53 -0.20 3.17 12.95
CA LYS A 53 0.78 2.27 13.57
C LYS A 53 2.06 3.02 14.01
N GLY A 54 2.15 4.34 13.78
CA GLY A 54 3.29 5.18 14.13
C GLY A 54 4.42 5.19 13.10
N TYR A 55 4.12 4.83 11.85
CA TYR A 55 5.08 4.80 10.75
C TYR A 55 4.74 5.87 9.70
N THR A 56 5.72 6.21 8.86
CA THR A 56 5.51 7.13 7.72
C THR A 56 6.36 6.66 6.56
N VAL A 57 5.79 6.68 5.36
CA VAL A 57 6.47 6.31 4.10
C VAL A 57 6.61 7.54 3.21
N GLU A 58 7.76 7.70 2.56
CA GLU A 58 7.98 8.83 1.65
C GLU A 58 7.27 8.62 0.31
N GLY A 59 7.18 7.39 -0.16
CA GLY A 59 6.49 7.03 -1.39
C GLY A 59 5.72 5.72 -1.26
N ILE A 60 4.44 5.74 -1.66
CA ILE A 60 3.66 4.53 -1.89
C ILE A 60 3.65 4.29 -3.38
N GLU A 61 4.36 3.25 -3.82
CA GLU A 61 4.33 2.79 -5.20
C GLU A 61 3.08 1.92 -5.38
N VAL A 62 2.09 2.50 -6.05
CA VAL A 62 0.85 1.82 -6.39
C VAL A 62 1.08 0.96 -7.62
N VAL A 63 0.86 -0.35 -7.46
CA VAL A 63 0.75 -1.25 -8.60
C VAL A 63 -0.72 -1.47 -8.85
N GLU A 64 -1.33 -0.49 -9.52
CA GLU A 64 -2.75 -0.54 -9.89
C GLU A 64 -2.97 -1.67 -10.90
N TYR A 65 -3.90 -2.57 -10.59
CA TYR A 65 -4.42 -3.50 -11.58
C TYR A 65 -5.61 -2.83 -12.25
N THR A 66 -5.34 -1.79 -13.05
CA THR A 66 -6.36 -1.30 -13.97
C THR A 66 -6.55 -2.38 -15.02
N ASP A 67 -7.66 -3.10 -14.94
CA ASP A 67 -8.19 -3.84 -16.09
C ASP A 67 -8.14 -2.89 -17.29
N PRO A 68 -7.34 -3.17 -18.35
CA PRO A 68 -7.24 -2.30 -19.53
C PRO A 68 -8.54 -2.30 -20.36
N SER A 69 -9.67 -2.73 -19.78
CA SER A 69 -10.99 -2.86 -20.41
C SER A 69 -11.97 -1.77 -19.98
N ALA A 70 -11.60 -0.85 -19.07
CA ALA A 70 -12.31 0.41 -18.96
C ALA A 70 -11.86 1.33 -20.10
N GLU A 71 -12.24 0.96 -21.33
CA GLU A 71 -12.26 1.88 -22.45
C GLU A 71 -13.08 3.10 -22.02
N PRO A 72 -12.54 4.33 -21.98
CA PRO A 72 -13.40 5.50 -22.05
C PRO A 72 -14.01 5.47 -23.46
N THR A 73 -15.13 4.79 -23.59
CA THR A 73 -16.04 4.98 -24.72
C THR A 73 -16.70 6.33 -24.50
N GLU A 74 -16.07 7.39 -25.00
CA GLU A 74 -16.75 8.62 -25.43
C GLU A 74 -16.26 9.03 -26.82
#